data_AF-A0A6L4Z024-F1
#
_entry.id   AF-A0A6L4Z024-F1
#
_cell.length_a   1.000
_cell.length_b   1.000
_cell.length_c   1.000
_cell.angle_alpha   90.00
_cell.angle_beta   90.00
_cell.angle_gamma   90.00
#
_symmetry.space_group_name_H-M   'P 1'
#
loop_
_entity.id
_entity.type
_entity.pdbx_description
1 polymer ?
#
loop_
_entity_poly.entity_id
_entity_poly.type
_entity_poly.pdbx_seq_one_letter_code
_entity_poly.pdbx_strand_id
1 'polypeptide(L)'
;MKCSIAMKNHSTTALVIACFTLFWWPAGEVKAQVRRNCSEILYYNPSATSGVYTIDPDGEGSLPAMDCRCDMTTDGGGWTLVLNYNHLDNTNPALSVLTGSLPLQGETALGFDESGTAYWGHAGNGLMTALPFDEVRFYGYTSDHARVIHFKTSHGGTVSYFKSGTGSTDGISTDFTPLTGHTSMLPAAINMTVSNMGDYAMTAYPLWTGSTYHWYLGGEDPVCLRRWEVDNYPCTTPSTFHQIWVRQNVSLGVNDFIHGTIELKLSPNPLSVNAELTVVNASQRQLEKARIAFYNMTGIQVFPVITGRNGKYTIDKGGLAPGIYLCRLVNENGILAETRMIVH
;
A
#
# COMPACT_ATOMS: atom_id res chain seq x y z
N MET A 1 4.11 -26.33 57.74
CA MET A 1 5.30 -27.13 58.11
C MET A 1 6.42 -26.83 57.13
N LYS A 2 7.69 -26.93 57.53
CA LYS A 2 8.82 -26.81 56.58
C LYS A 2 8.79 -27.97 55.59
N CYS A 3 8.98 -27.69 54.30
CA CYS A 3 9.37 -28.70 53.32
C CYS A 3 10.62 -28.18 52.59
N SER A 4 11.73 -28.89 52.74
CA SER A 4 13.03 -28.50 52.18
C SER A 4 13.17 -29.05 50.76
N ILE A 5 13.61 -28.22 49.82
CA ILE A 5 13.99 -28.69 48.48
C ILE A 5 15.38 -29.33 48.56
N ALA A 6 15.47 -30.63 48.26
CA ALA A 6 16.74 -31.32 48.05
C ALA A 6 16.95 -31.53 46.55
N MET A 7 17.78 -30.70 45.92
CA MET A 7 18.25 -30.96 44.56
C MET A 7 19.35 -32.03 44.59
N LYS A 8 19.17 -33.09 43.82
CA LYS A 8 20.27 -33.94 43.32
C LYS A 8 20.15 -34.03 41.80
N ASN A 9 21.28 -33.88 41.12
CA ASN A 9 21.32 -33.61 39.70
C ASN A 9 21.10 -34.85 38.80
N HIS A 10 20.76 -34.51 37.55
CA HIS A 10 21.02 -35.21 36.29
C HIS A 10 20.00 -36.23 35.75
N SER A 11 19.79 -36.08 34.43
CA SER A 11 19.00 -36.87 33.49
C SER A 11 17.47 -36.71 33.60
N THR A 12 16.93 -35.79 32.80
CA THR A 12 15.52 -35.41 32.75
C THR A 12 14.63 -36.48 32.14
N THR A 13 13.73 -37.02 32.95
CA THR A 13 12.70 -38.01 32.63
C THR A 13 11.52 -37.43 31.85
N ALA A 14 10.89 -38.25 31.01
CA ALA A 14 9.47 -38.10 30.71
C ALA A 14 8.63 -38.80 31.80
N LEU A 15 7.58 -38.16 32.33
CA LEU A 15 6.33 -38.86 32.72
C LEU A 15 5.12 -37.92 32.91
N VAL A 16 3.95 -38.50 32.63
CA VAL A 16 2.56 -37.96 32.72
C VAL A 16 1.91 -38.62 33.97
N ILE A 17 0.81 -38.20 34.63
CA ILE A 17 -0.40 -37.41 34.32
C ILE A 17 -0.82 -36.66 35.60
N ALA A 18 -1.50 -35.50 35.57
CA ALA A 18 -2.97 -35.33 35.74
C ALA A 18 -3.21 -33.98 36.50
N CYS A 19 -4.34 -33.27 36.46
CA CYS A 19 -5.61 -33.34 35.71
C CYS A 19 -6.27 -31.95 35.86
N PHE A 20 -6.86 -31.37 34.79
CA PHE A 20 -7.84 -30.29 34.93
C PHE A 20 -8.98 -30.44 33.90
N THR A 21 -10.14 -30.82 34.45
CA THR A 21 -11.51 -30.59 33.99
C THR A 21 -11.73 -29.86 32.65
N LEU A 22 -12.26 -30.62 31.67
CA LEU A 22 -13.35 -30.25 30.76
C LEU A 22 -13.53 -28.74 30.43
N PHE A 23 -12.65 -28.18 29.61
CA PHE A 23 -13.04 -27.18 28.61
C PHE A 23 -12.26 -27.45 27.33
N TRP A 24 -12.94 -28.03 26.34
CA TRP A 24 -12.37 -28.28 25.01
C TRP A 24 -12.46 -26.98 24.22
N TRP A 25 -11.56 -26.04 24.52
CA TRP A 25 -11.38 -24.85 23.69
C TRP A 25 -10.49 -25.28 22.53
N PRO A 26 -10.98 -25.32 21.27
CA PRO A 26 -10.09 -25.53 20.15
C PRO A 26 -9.08 -24.37 20.17
N ALA A 27 -7.79 -24.71 20.11
CA ALA A 27 -6.79 -23.73 19.74
C ALA A 27 -7.12 -23.32 18.31
N GLY A 28 -7.84 -22.20 18.16
CA GLY A 28 -8.15 -21.65 16.86
C GLY A 28 -6.85 -21.44 16.10
N GLU A 29 -6.79 -21.90 14.85
CA GLU A 29 -5.66 -21.60 13.99
C GLU A 29 -5.49 -20.09 13.95
N VAL A 30 -4.35 -19.61 14.44
CA VAL A 30 -3.92 -18.25 14.14
C VAL A 30 -3.51 -18.26 12.67
N LYS A 31 -4.50 -18.06 11.78
CA LYS A 31 -4.21 -17.81 10.37
C LYS A 31 -3.23 -16.65 10.31
N ALA A 32 -2.09 -16.86 9.67
CA ALA A 32 -1.17 -15.79 9.37
C ALA A 32 -1.89 -14.83 8.42
N GLN A 33 -2.25 -13.64 8.93
CA GLN A 33 -2.98 -12.65 8.16
C GLN A 33 -2.18 -12.25 6.92
N VAL A 34 -2.77 -12.47 5.74
CA VAL A 34 -2.19 -12.04 4.47
C VAL A 34 -2.20 -10.50 4.44
N ARG A 35 -1.15 -9.90 3.86
CA ARG A 35 -1.00 -8.44 3.79
C ARG A 35 -1.78 -7.89 2.61
N ARG A 36 -2.34 -6.69 2.72
CA ARG A 36 -3.27 -6.18 1.70
C ARG A 36 -2.60 -5.57 0.47
N ASN A 37 -1.34 -5.18 0.60
CA ASN A 37 -0.53 -4.61 -0.48
C ASN A 37 0.97 -4.79 -0.19
N CYS A 38 1.82 -4.45 -1.17
CA CYS A 38 3.28 -4.51 -1.01
C CYS A 38 3.82 -3.56 0.07
N SER A 39 3.11 -2.46 0.37
CA SER A 39 3.50 -1.49 1.39
C SER A 39 3.42 -2.08 2.80
N GLU A 40 2.36 -2.82 3.11
CA GLU A 40 2.21 -3.58 4.36
C GLU A 40 3.27 -4.69 4.46
N ILE A 41 3.57 -5.41 3.37
CA ILE A 41 4.62 -6.44 3.35
C ILE A 41 5.98 -5.82 3.75
N LEU A 42 6.36 -4.70 3.13
CA LEU A 42 7.63 -4.04 3.42
C LEU A 42 7.66 -3.40 4.82
N TYR A 43 6.53 -2.89 5.30
CA TYR A 43 6.42 -2.37 6.67
C TYR A 43 6.68 -3.45 7.73
N TYR A 44 6.07 -4.63 7.55
CA TYR A 44 6.21 -5.75 8.49
C TYR A 44 7.49 -6.56 8.31
N ASN A 45 8.05 -6.55 7.10
CA ASN A 45 9.37 -7.10 6.80
C ASN A 45 10.22 -6.07 6.03
N PRO A 46 10.93 -5.16 6.74
CA PRO A 46 11.82 -4.19 6.11
C PRO A 46 13.02 -4.78 5.33
N SER A 47 13.21 -6.10 5.40
CA SER A 47 14.19 -6.84 4.59
C SER A 47 13.58 -7.56 3.37
N ALA A 48 12.28 -7.35 3.10
CA ALA A 48 11.62 -7.88 1.91
C ALA A 48 12.26 -7.32 0.63
N THR A 49 12.61 -8.22 -0.30
CA THR A 49 13.18 -7.89 -1.61
C THR A 49 12.11 -7.78 -2.68
N SER A 50 12.35 -7.04 -3.76
CA SER A 50 11.44 -7.01 -4.92
C SER A 50 11.18 -8.43 -5.46
N GLY A 51 9.92 -8.80 -5.68
CA GLY A 51 9.51 -10.20 -5.84
C GLY A 51 8.03 -10.36 -6.17
N VAL A 52 7.58 -11.60 -6.36
CA VAL A 52 6.14 -11.93 -6.38
C VAL A 52 5.73 -12.30 -4.96
N TYR A 53 4.59 -11.78 -4.51
CA TYR A 53 4.03 -12.00 -3.19
C TYR A 53 2.52 -12.20 -3.29
N THR A 54 1.96 -13.03 -2.42
CA THR A 54 0.51 -13.12 -2.23
C THR A 54 0.03 -11.99 -1.32
N ILE A 55 -0.97 -11.24 -1.78
CA ILE A 55 -1.67 -10.18 -1.04
C ILE A 55 -3.16 -10.46 -0.96
N ASP A 56 -3.85 -9.77 -0.07
CA ASP A 56 -5.30 -9.89 0.14
C ASP A 56 -5.93 -8.48 0.19
N PRO A 57 -6.32 -7.89 -0.96
CA PRO A 57 -6.64 -6.47 -1.06
C PRO A 57 -7.74 -5.98 -0.11
N ASP A 58 -8.83 -6.74 0.05
CA ASP A 58 -9.95 -6.41 0.96
C ASP A 58 -9.91 -7.17 2.30
N GLY A 59 -9.06 -8.19 2.45
CA GLY A 59 -8.83 -8.91 3.71
C GLY A 59 -9.91 -9.97 3.97
N GLU A 60 -10.62 -9.87 5.10
CA GLU A 60 -11.80 -10.73 5.37
C GLU A 60 -13.03 -10.34 4.51
N GLY A 61 -12.79 -9.81 3.30
CA GLY A 61 -13.78 -9.37 2.35
C GLY A 61 -14.27 -10.52 1.44
N SER A 62 -14.50 -10.20 0.17
CA SER A 62 -15.02 -11.17 -0.81
C SER A 62 -14.08 -11.46 -1.98
N LEU A 63 -13.02 -10.66 -2.16
CA LEU A 63 -11.96 -11.03 -3.09
C LEU A 63 -11.07 -12.09 -2.45
N PRO A 64 -10.61 -13.11 -3.19
CA PRO A 64 -9.61 -14.03 -2.69
C PRO A 64 -8.23 -13.35 -2.66
N ALA A 65 -7.38 -13.80 -1.75
CA ALA A 65 -5.95 -13.51 -1.81
C ALA A 65 -5.36 -13.91 -3.18
N MET A 66 -4.49 -13.06 -3.72
CA MET A 66 -3.97 -13.13 -5.08
C MET A 66 -2.50 -12.75 -5.13
N ASP A 67 -1.79 -13.24 -6.15
CA ASP A 67 -0.39 -12.86 -6.35
C ASP A 67 -0.27 -11.48 -6.99
N CYS A 68 0.77 -10.75 -6.57
CA CYS A 68 1.14 -9.44 -7.06
C CYS A 68 2.65 -9.32 -7.23
N ARG A 69 3.09 -8.44 -8.12
CA ARG A 69 4.50 -8.04 -8.22
C ARG A 69 4.75 -6.85 -7.28
N CYS A 70 5.71 -7.02 -6.37
CA CYS A 70 6.20 -5.97 -5.49
C CYS A 70 7.57 -5.44 -5.91
N ASP A 71 7.71 -4.11 -5.94
CA ASP A 71 8.99 -3.41 -5.95
C ASP A 71 9.25 -2.81 -4.57
N MET A 72 10.22 -3.40 -3.86
CA MET A 72 10.62 -3.04 -2.49
C MET A 72 11.84 -2.10 -2.47
N THR A 73 12.26 -1.58 -3.63
CA THR A 73 13.56 -0.91 -3.80
C THR A 73 13.44 0.53 -4.27
N THR A 74 12.67 0.79 -5.33
CA THR A 74 12.61 2.12 -5.95
C THR A 74 11.87 3.11 -5.06
N ASP A 75 12.44 4.30 -4.85
CA ASP A 75 11.82 5.36 -4.02
C ASP A 75 11.42 4.89 -2.60
N GLY A 76 12.19 3.95 -2.01
CA GLY A 76 11.88 3.38 -0.70
C GLY A 76 10.92 2.18 -0.71
N GLY A 77 10.50 1.71 -1.88
CA GLY A 77 9.77 0.45 -2.04
C GLY A 77 8.29 0.50 -1.64
N GLY A 78 7.69 -0.68 -1.49
CA GLY A 78 6.27 -0.85 -1.12
C GLY A 78 5.30 -0.73 -2.29
N TRP A 79 5.80 -0.73 -3.53
CA TRP A 79 5.03 -0.55 -4.75
C TRP A 79 4.39 -1.86 -5.21
N THR A 80 3.09 -1.83 -5.50
CA THR A 80 2.29 -2.94 -6.04
C THR A 80 2.03 -2.67 -7.52
N LEU A 81 2.35 -3.61 -8.42
CA LEU A 81 2.08 -3.49 -9.85
C LEU A 81 0.58 -3.64 -10.13
N VAL A 82 -0.02 -2.68 -10.85
CA VAL A 82 -1.46 -2.70 -11.20
C VAL A 82 -1.74 -2.58 -12.70
N LEU A 83 -0.74 -2.24 -13.50
CA LEU A 83 -0.78 -2.23 -14.96
C LEU A 83 0.58 -2.66 -15.49
N ASN A 84 0.60 -3.61 -16.42
CA ASN A 84 1.79 -3.98 -17.19
C ASN A 84 1.40 -4.32 -18.63
N TYR A 85 2.09 -3.69 -19.58
CA TYR A 85 1.98 -3.97 -21.01
C TYR A 85 3.37 -3.85 -21.64
N ASN A 86 3.91 -4.97 -22.13
CA ASN A 86 5.05 -4.99 -23.05
C ASN A 86 4.52 -5.37 -24.44
N HIS A 87 4.46 -4.38 -25.31
CA HIS A 87 3.79 -4.43 -26.62
C HIS A 87 4.81 -4.47 -27.76
N LEU A 88 4.65 -5.44 -28.64
CA LEU A 88 5.45 -5.63 -29.86
C LEU A 88 5.04 -4.64 -30.95
N ASP A 89 6.01 -4.12 -31.69
CA ASP A 89 5.76 -3.19 -32.78
C ASP A 89 4.85 -3.79 -33.86
N ASN A 90 4.14 -2.92 -34.58
CA ASN A 90 3.21 -3.30 -35.65
C ASN A 90 2.01 -4.20 -35.24
N THR A 91 1.85 -4.53 -33.95
CA THR A 91 0.68 -5.27 -33.43
C THR A 91 -0.44 -4.35 -32.91
N ASN A 92 -1.59 -4.91 -32.56
CA ASN A 92 -2.63 -4.23 -31.74
C ASN A 92 -3.45 -5.24 -30.91
N PRO A 93 -2.82 -5.97 -29.97
CA PRO A 93 -3.53 -6.86 -29.06
C PRO A 93 -4.54 -6.11 -28.19
N ALA A 94 -5.66 -6.77 -27.87
CA ALA A 94 -6.67 -6.21 -26.98
C ALA A 94 -6.13 -5.99 -25.56
N LEU A 95 -6.53 -4.88 -24.93
CA LEU A 95 -6.27 -4.63 -23.52
C LEU A 95 -6.99 -5.66 -22.63
N SER A 96 -6.39 -5.99 -21.49
CA SER A 96 -6.94 -6.95 -20.52
C SER A 96 -7.30 -6.23 -19.23
N VAL A 97 -8.60 -6.18 -18.90
CA VAL A 97 -9.11 -5.68 -17.62
C VAL A 97 -9.16 -6.84 -16.63
N LEU A 98 -8.37 -6.76 -15.57
CA LEU A 98 -8.21 -7.80 -14.57
C LEU A 98 -9.06 -7.49 -13.33
N THR A 99 -9.98 -8.40 -12.98
CA THR A 99 -10.96 -8.19 -11.90
C THR A 99 -10.73 -9.06 -10.67
N GLY A 100 -9.94 -10.13 -10.79
CA GLY A 100 -9.63 -11.08 -9.70
C GLY A 100 -8.14 -11.46 -9.62
N SER A 101 -7.27 -10.70 -10.27
CA SER A 101 -5.81 -10.86 -10.24
C SER A 101 -5.14 -9.54 -10.59
N LEU A 102 -3.85 -9.42 -10.27
CA LEU A 102 -2.99 -8.32 -10.72
C LEU A 102 -2.03 -8.80 -11.81
N PRO A 103 -1.58 -7.90 -12.70
CA PRO A 103 -0.56 -8.27 -13.66
C PRO A 103 0.76 -8.52 -12.91
N LEU A 104 1.44 -9.61 -13.26
CA LEU A 104 2.82 -9.82 -12.83
C LEU A 104 3.78 -9.10 -13.81
N GLN A 105 5.06 -9.05 -13.46
CA GLN A 105 6.10 -8.55 -14.36
C GLN A 105 6.80 -9.72 -15.04
N GLY A 106 6.76 -9.77 -16.36
CA GLY A 106 7.57 -10.67 -17.17
C GLY A 106 8.80 -9.96 -17.73
N GLU A 107 8.93 -9.91 -19.05
CA GLU A 107 10.05 -9.28 -19.74
C GLU A 107 9.89 -7.75 -19.75
N THR A 108 11.01 -7.05 -19.61
CA THR A 108 11.10 -5.59 -19.62
C THR A 108 11.70 -5.05 -20.92
N ALA A 109 12.55 -5.81 -21.61
CA ALA A 109 13.08 -5.41 -22.90
C ALA A 109 11.95 -5.19 -23.93
N LEU A 110 12.09 -4.17 -24.77
CA LEU A 110 11.21 -3.93 -25.92
C LEU A 110 11.37 -5.03 -26.98
N GLY A 111 10.36 -5.19 -27.82
CA GLY A 111 10.35 -6.21 -28.89
C GLY A 111 9.83 -7.58 -28.44
N PHE A 112 9.15 -7.64 -27.31
CA PHE A 112 8.41 -8.81 -26.84
C PHE A 112 6.91 -8.53 -26.91
N ASP A 113 6.13 -9.58 -27.19
CA ASP A 113 4.66 -9.55 -27.10
C ASP A 113 4.26 -10.35 -25.86
N GLU A 114 3.79 -9.67 -24.81
CA GLU A 114 3.27 -10.31 -23.61
C GLU A 114 1.76 -10.60 -23.71
N SER A 115 1.08 -10.29 -24.82
CA SER A 115 -0.37 -10.41 -24.92
C SER A 115 -0.88 -11.84 -24.68
N GLY A 116 -1.98 -11.94 -23.92
CA GLY A 116 -2.55 -13.22 -23.49
C GLY A 116 -1.77 -13.95 -22.37
N THR A 117 -0.69 -13.37 -21.83
CA THR A 117 0.03 -13.92 -20.67
C THR A 117 -0.47 -13.34 -19.32
N ALA A 118 -0.01 -13.92 -18.20
CA ALA A 118 -0.24 -13.38 -16.85
C ALA A 118 0.49 -12.04 -16.58
N TYR A 119 1.31 -11.57 -17.52
CA TYR A 119 2.02 -10.29 -17.46
C TYR A 119 1.25 -9.17 -18.17
N TRP A 120 0.19 -9.47 -18.92
CA TRP A 120 -0.53 -8.52 -19.76
C TRP A 120 -1.87 -8.10 -19.15
N GLY A 121 -1.98 -6.83 -18.76
CA GLY A 121 -3.25 -6.26 -18.34
C GLY A 121 -3.14 -5.11 -17.34
N HIS A 122 -4.30 -4.71 -16.84
CA HIS A 122 -4.46 -3.71 -15.80
C HIS A 122 -5.63 -4.04 -14.89
N ALA A 123 -5.51 -3.68 -13.61
CA ALA A 123 -6.57 -3.84 -12.63
C ALA A 123 -7.78 -2.95 -12.98
N GLY A 124 -8.97 -3.55 -13.05
CA GLY A 124 -10.22 -2.81 -13.17
C GLY A 124 -10.56 -2.02 -11.90
N ASN A 125 -11.49 -1.08 -12.01
CA ASN A 125 -11.88 -0.15 -10.93
C ASN A 125 -12.32 -0.88 -9.65
N GLY A 126 -12.98 -2.04 -9.77
CA GLY A 126 -13.37 -2.85 -8.61
C GLY A 126 -12.18 -3.31 -7.77
N LEU A 127 -11.13 -3.81 -8.43
CA LEU A 127 -9.89 -4.25 -7.78
C LEU A 127 -9.05 -3.05 -7.30
N MET A 128 -9.00 -1.97 -8.09
CA MET A 128 -8.35 -0.73 -7.68
C MET A 128 -9.03 -0.07 -6.46
N THR A 129 -10.35 -0.21 -6.32
CA THR A 129 -11.10 0.26 -5.15
C THR A 129 -10.82 -0.57 -3.90
N ALA A 130 -10.65 -1.89 -4.05
CA ALA A 130 -10.26 -2.78 -2.94
C ALA A 130 -8.83 -2.52 -2.45
N LEU A 131 -7.88 -2.28 -3.37
CA LEU A 131 -6.49 -2.03 -3.03
C LEU A 131 -6.28 -0.75 -2.20
N PRO A 132 -5.69 -0.83 -1.00
CA PRO A 132 -5.29 0.35 -0.25
C PRO A 132 -4.09 1.01 -0.93
N PHE A 133 -4.27 2.24 -1.44
CA PHE A 133 -3.20 3.10 -1.95
C PHE A 133 -3.58 4.59 -1.94
N ASP A 134 -2.59 5.47 -1.96
CA ASP A 134 -2.74 6.94 -2.03
C ASP A 134 -1.65 7.62 -2.89
N GLU A 135 -0.75 6.83 -3.50
CA GLU A 135 0.30 7.28 -4.39
C GLU A 135 0.35 6.38 -5.62
N VAL A 136 0.59 6.98 -6.79
CA VAL A 136 0.65 6.32 -8.09
C VAL A 136 1.98 6.63 -8.74
N ARG A 137 2.64 5.63 -9.33
CA ARG A 137 3.89 5.77 -10.08
C ARG A 137 3.75 5.23 -11.49
N PHE A 138 4.02 6.08 -12.46
CA PHE A 138 4.08 5.73 -13.87
C PHE A 138 5.52 5.38 -14.24
N TYR A 139 5.67 4.33 -15.05
CA TYR A 139 6.94 3.97 -15.67
C TYR A 139 6.70 3.51 -17.12
N GLY A 140 7.48 4.02 -18.07
CA GLY A 140 7.33 3.59 -19.46
C GLY A 140 8.34 4.18 -20.44
N TYR A 141 8.54 3.49 -21.55
CA TYR A 141 9.44 3.85 -22.65
C TYR A 141 9.03 3.17 -23.95
N THR A 142 9.64 3.58 -25.07
CA THR A 142 9.28 3.12 -26.42
C THR A 142 10.51 3.01 -27.32
N SER A 143 10.43 2.22 -28.40
CA SER A 143 11.50 2.11 -29.41
C SER A 143 11.63 3.35 -30.29
N ASP A 144 10.65 4.26 -30.26
CA ASP A 144 10.60 5.49 -31.08
C ASP A 144 11.57 6.58 -30.60
N HIS A 145 11.86 6.64 -29.29
CA HIS A 145 12.76 7.64 -28.71
C HIS A 145 13.33 7.26 -27.34
N ALA A 146 14.45 7.87 -26.96
CA ALA A 146 15.14 7.60 -25.71
C ALA A 146 14.53 8.22 -24.43
N ARG A 147 13.41 8.97 -24.52
CA ARG A 147 12.76 9.54 -23.33
C ARG A 147 12.05 8.46 -22.50
N VAL A 148 12.12 8.59 -21.18
CA VAL A 148 11.54 7.66 -20.21
C VAL A 148 10.57 8.41 -19.30
N ILE A 149 9.32 7.94 -19.26
CA ILE A 149 8.38 8.30 -18.21
C ILE A 149 8.80 7.56 -16.95
N HIS A 150 9.16 8.28 -15.89
CA HIS A 150 9.36 7.69 -14.56
C HIS A 150 9.03 8.71 -13.47
N PHE A 151 7.80 8.74 -12.96
CA PHE A 151 7.41 9.71 -11.93
C PHE A 151 6.36 9.13 -11.00
N LYS A 152 6.19 9.78 -9.86
CA LYS A 152 5.11 9.48 -8.91
C LYS A 152 4.26 10.70 -8.60
N THR A 153 3.05 10.47 -8.10
CA THR A 153 2.10 11.51 -7.70
C THR A 153 1.21 10.99 -6.56
N SER A 154 0.85 11.89 -5.65
CA SER A 154 -0.21 11.68 -4.64
C SER A 154 -1.45 12.52 -4.96
N HIS A 155 -1.57 13.01 -6.21
CA HIS A 155 -2.65 13.88 -6.64
C HIS A 155 -4.02 13.21 -6.44
N GLY A 156 -4.80 13.77 -5.53
CA GLY A 156 -6.05 13.17 -5.05
C GLY A 156 -7.08 12.93 -6.16
N GLY A 157 -7.11 13.77 -7.20
CA GLY A 157 -7.94 13.55 -8.38
C GLY A 157 -7.53 12.29 -9.14
N THR A 158 -6.24 12.13 -9.42
CA THR A 158 -5.67 10.95 -10.11
C THR A 158 -5.93 9.66 -9.33
N VAL A 159 -5.68 9.67 -8.02
CA VAL A 159 -5.94 8.52 -7.13
C VAL A 159 -7.42 8.14 -7.15
N SER A 160 -8.32 9.12 -7.03
CA SER A 160 -9.77 8.89 -7.04
C SER A 160 -10.27 8.40 -8.39
N TYR A 161 -9.72 8.93 -9.48
CA TYR A 161 -10.05 8.54 -10.84
C TYR A 161 -9.63 7.11 -11.15
N PHE A 162 -8.43 6.69 -10.75
CA PHE A 162 -7.95 5.33 -11.00
C PHE A 162 -8.69 4.28 -10.17
N LYS A 163 -9.18 4.63 -8.98
CA LYS A 163 -10.06 3.76 -8.18
C LYS A 163 -11.47 3.63 -8.77
N SER A 164 -12.10 4.74 -9.13
CA SER A 164 -13.54 4.79 -9.45
C SER A 164 -13.88 4.82 -10.94
N GLY A 165 -12.89 5.02 -11.81
CA GLY A 165 -13.10 5.27 -13.24
C GLY A 165 -13.83 6.58 -13.54
N THR A 166 -14.14 7.41 -12.53
CA THR A 166 -14.94 8.63 -12.59
C THR A 166 -14.11 9.84 -12.16
N GLY A 167 -14.27 10.98 -12.82
CA GLY A 167 -13.37 12.13 -12.70
C GLY A 167 -12.27 12.08 -13.76
N SER A 168 -11.09 12.60 -13.44
CA SER A 168 -9.94 12.70 -14.37
C SER A 168 -8.62 12.92 -13.63
N THR A 169 -7.53 13.06 -14.39
CA THR A 169 -6.19 13.42 -13.92
C THR A 169 -5.91 14.93 -13.91
N ASP A 170 -6.92 15.78 -14.10
CA ASP A 170 -6.74 17.25 -14.18
C ASP A 170 -5.98 17.81 -12.97
N GLY A 171 -4.95 18.62 -13.20
CA GLY A 171 -4.03 19.14 -12.18
C GLY A 171 -2.74 18.34 -11.94
N ILE A 172 -2.64 17.08 -12.40
CA ILE A 172 -1.45 16.21 -12.22
C ILE A 172 -0.15 16.83 -12.77
N SER A 173 -0.22 17.71 -13.77
CA SER A 173 0.94 18.43 -14.34
C SER A 173 1.64 19.36 -13.36
N THR A 174 1.00 19.68 -12.24
CA THR A 174 1.55 20.51 -11.16
C THR A 174 1.75 19.77 -9.83
N ASP A 175 1.26 18.53 -9.73
CA ASP A 175 1.31 17.69 -8.54
C ASP A 175 1.93 16.32 -8.88
N PHE A 176 3.25 16.32 -9.10
CA PHE A 176 4.03 15.13 -9.38
C PHE A 176 5.49 15.31 -8.93
N THR A 177 6.19 14.20 -8.74
CA THR A 177 7.62 14.14 -8.43
C THR A 177 8.33 13.27 -9.47
N PRO A 178 9.23 13.83 -10.29
CA PRO A 178 10.11 13.05 -11.15
C PRO A 178 10.97 12.08 -10.32
N LEU A 179 11.12 10.85 -10.79
CA LEU A 179 12.03 9.86 -10.19
C LEU A 179 13.33 9.74 -11.00
N THR A 180 14.33 9.06 -10.44
CA THR A 180 15.62 8.84 -11.10
C THR A 180 15.42 8.22 -12.49
N GLY A 181 15.95 8.88 -13.52
CA GLY A 181 15.80 8.48 -14.92
C GLY A 181 14.62 9.11 -15.67
N HIS A 182 13.78 9.92 -15.02
CA HIS A 182 12.73 10.69 -15.70
C HIS A 182 13.32 11.64 -16.74
N THR A 183 12.87 11.54 -17.99
CA THR A 183 13.28 12.41 -19.10
C THR A 183 12.16 12.73 -20.09
N SER A 184 10.93 12.32 -19.78
CA SER A 184 9.73 12.60 -20.57
C SER A 184 9.26 14.05 -20.44
N MET A 185 8.40 14.46 -21.38
CA MET A 185 7.69 15.73 -21.32
C MET A 185 6.41 15.63 -20.47
N LEU A 186 5.77 14.46 -20.44
CA LEU A 186 4.69 14.12 -19.52
C LEU A 186 5.25 13.81 -18.11
N PRO A 187 4.54 14.21 -17.03
CA PRO A 187 3.22 14.83 -17.01
C PRO A 187 3.25 16.37 -17.12
N ALA A 188 4.43 17.00 -17.07
CA ALA A 188 4.57 18.46 -17.00
C ALA A 188 3.91 19.19 -18.20
N ALA A 189 3.94 18.57 -19.38
CA ALA A 189 3.40 19.14 -20.62
C ALA A 189 1.88 18.94 -20.81
N ILE A 190 1.15 18.28 -19.90
CA ILE A 190 -0.28 17.99 -20.05
C ILE A 190 -1.07 19.30 -20.19
N ASN A 191 -1.90 19.38 -21.22
CA ASN A 191 -2.77 20.52 -21.51
C ASN A 191 -4.19 20.12 -21.93
N MET A 192 -4.50 18.82 -21.93
CA MET A 192 -5.78 18.24 -22.27
C MET A 192 -6.14 17.14 -21.27
N THR A 193 -7.43 16.92 -21.07
CA THR A 193 -7.96 15.99 -20.07
C THR A 193 -9.06 15.14 -20.67
N VAL A 194 -9.01 13.83 -20.44
CA VAL A 194 -10.12 12.89 -20.67
C VAL A 194 -10.67 12.44 -19.32
N SER A 195 -11.99 12.29 -19.25
CA SER A 195 -12.71 12.01 -18.00
C SER A 195 -13.62 10.79 -18.13
N ASN A 196 -13.88 10.13 -17.01
CA ASN A 196 -14.90 9.08 -16.86
C ASN A 196 -14.67 7.81 -17.73
N MET A 197 -13.42 7.41 -17.95
CA MET A 197 -13.10 6.25 -18.82
C MET A 197 -13.31 4.86 -18.16
N GLY A 198 -13.87 4.79 -16.95
CA GLY A 198 -14.13 3.52 -16.27
C GLY A 198 -12.84 2.74 -16.02
N ASP A 199 -12.87 1.44 -16.31
CA ASP A 199 -11.70 0.56 -16.17
C ASP A 199 -10.49 1.04 -17.00
N TYR A 200 -10.75 1.77 -18.10
CA TYR A 200 -9.72 2.33 -18.98
C TYR A 200 -9.12 3.65 -18.48
N ALA A 201 -9.43 4.11 -17.26
CA ALA A 201 -8.86 5.33 -16.67
C ALA A 201 -7.32 5.37 -16.68
N MET A 202 -6.67 4.20 -16.58
CA MET A 202 -5.20 4.06 -16.62
C MET A 202 -4.59 3.93 -18.03
N THR A 203 -5.40 3.75 -19.07
CA THR A 203 -4.95 3.40 -20.43
C THR A 203 -5.42 4.40 -21.49
N ALA A 204 -6.56 5.06 -21.29
CA ALA A 204 -7.16 5.98 -22.24
C ALA A 204 -6.89 7.46 -21.88
N TYR A 205 -5.73 7.96 -22.29
CA TYR A 205 -5.30 9.36 -22.12
C TYR A 205 -5.28 9.91 -20.67
N PRO A 206 -4.80 9.17 -19.64
CA PRO A 206 -4.56 9.76 -18.32
C PRO A 206 -3.50 10.88 -18.34
N LEU A 207 -2.60 10.87 -19.33
CA LEU A 207 -1.58 11.90 -19.55
C LEU A 207 -1.67 12.36 -21.01
N TRP A 208 -2.14 13.58 -21.26
CA TRP A 208 -2.41 14.05 -22.62
C TRP A 208 -1.96 15.51 -22.90
N THR A 209 -1.04 15.64 -23.85
CA THR A 209 -0.74 16.90 -24.54
C THR A 209 -1.23 16.82 -25.98
N GLY A 210 -2.17 17.68 -26.37
CA GLY A 210 -2.83 17.63 -27.68
C GLY A 210 -1.86 17.49 -28.86
N SER A 211 -2.03 16.43 -29.66
CA SER A 211 -1.23 16.12 -30.86
C SER A 211 0.30 16.05 -30.66
N THR A 212 0.78 15.83 -29.43
CA THR A 212 2.21 15.97 -29.10
C THR A 212 2.76 14.81 -28.26
N TYR A 213 2.27 14.65 -27.02
CA TYR A 213 2.80 13.69 -26.05
C TYR A 213 1.64 13.00 -25.34
N HIS A 214 1.50 11.69 -25.53
CA HIS A 214 0.38 10.93 -24.99
C HIS A 214 0.85 9.74 -24.15
N TRP A 215 0.05 9.36 -23.16
CA TRP A 215 -0.01 8.00 -22.61
C TRP A 215 -1.30 7.37 -23.11
N TYR A 216 -1.21 6.48 -24.10
CA TYR A 216 -2.38 5.84 -24.71
C TYR A 216 -2.04 4.44 -25.19
N LEU A 217 -2.91 3.47 -24.88
CA LEU A 217 -2.67 2.04 -25.13
C LEU A 217 -3.87 1.43 -25.87
N GLY A 218 -3.59 0.51 -26.80
CA GLY A 218 -4.62 -0.32 -27.46
C GLY A 218 -5.65 0.46 -28.26
N GLY A 219 -5.36 1.71 -28.63
CA GLY A 219 -6.30 2.59 -29.33
C GLY A 219 -6.31 2.38 -30.84
N GLU A 220 -7.42 2.72 -31.47
CA GLU A 220 -7.55 2.82 -32.93
C GLU A 220 -8.25 4.14 -33.27
N ASP A 221 -7.77 4.86 -34.29
CA ASP A 221 -8.51 5.96 -34.89
C ASP A 221 -8.41 5.94 -36.43
N PRO A 222 -9.24 6.71 -37.16
CA PRO A 222 -9.28 6.67 -38.63
C PRO A 222 -8.00 7.13 -39.34
N VAL A 223 -7.03 7.71 -38.64
CA VAL A 223 -5.78 8.27 -39.17
C VAL A 223 -4.58 7.45 -38.71
N CYS A 224 -4.45 7.20 -37.41
CA CYS A 224 -3.49 6.24 -36.85
C CYS A 224 -4.26 4.97 -36.43
N LEU A 225 -4.24 3.94 -37.30
CA LEU A 225 -5.04 2.72 -37.15
C LEU A 225 -4.79 1.91 -35.86
N ARG A 226 -3.68 2.16 -35.17
CA ARG A 226 -3.21 1.42 -33.98
C ARG A 226 -2.35 2.36 -33.15
N ARG A 227 -2.60 2.46 -31.84
CA ARG A 227 -2.01 3.51 -31.00
C ARG A 227 -1.53 2.96 -29.67
N TRP A 228 -0.20 2.96 -29.56
CA TRP A 228 0.58 2.55 -28.41
C TRP A 228 1.64 3.64 -28.21
N GLU A 229 1.42 4.47 -27.19
CA GLU A 229 2.00 5.80 -27.09
C GLU A 229 2.59 6.00 -25.68
N VAL A 230 3.84 6.47 -25.66
CA VAL A 230 4.61 6.76 -24.45
C VAL A 230 5.34 8.07 -24.68
N ASP A 231 4.78 9.18 -24.20
CA ASP A 231 5.38 10.51 -24.36
C ASP A 231 5.56 10.93 -25.82
N ASN A 232 4.74 10.40 -26.74
CA ASN A 232 4.73 10.68 -28.17
C ASN A 232 3.31 10.57 -28.78
N TYR A 233 3.21 10.74 -30.10
CA TYR A 233 2.01 10.55 -30.91
C TYR A 233 2.39 9.96 -32.30
N PRO A 234 2.77 8.66 -32.40
CA PRO A 234 3.19 8.03 -33.63
C PRO A 234 2.04 7.26 -34.32
N CYS A 235 1.84 7.45 -35.64
CA CYS A 235 1.03 6.52 -36.45
C CYS A 235 1.79 5.22 -36.82
N THR A 236 2.99 4.98 -36.29
CA THR A 236 3.93 3.91 -36.72
C THR A 236 4.01 2.71 -35.79
N THR A 237 3.21 2.64 -34.71
CA THR A 237 3.17 1.51 -33.76
C THR A 237 4.55 0.97 -33.33
N PRO A 238 5.36 1.78 -32.63
CA PRO A 238 6.61 1.29 -32.05
C PRO A 238 6.34 0.22 -30.98
N SER A 239 7.39 -0.51 -30.58
CA SER A 239 7.33 -1.28 -29.34
C SER A 239 7.19 -0.32 -28.16
N THR A 240 6.40 -0.68 -27.16
CA THR A 240 6.18 0.14 -25.97
C THR A 240 6.13 -0.69 -24.70
N PHE A 241 6.71 -0.15 -23.64
CA PHE A 241 6.61 -0.69 -22.29
C PHE A 241 5.84 0.30 -21.42
N HIS A 242 4.77 -0.16 -20.79
CA HIS A 242 3.94 0.64 -19.88
C HIS A 242 3.74 -0.10 -18.56
N GLN A 243 3.99 0.60 -17.46
CA GLN A 243 3.65 0.15 -16.11
C GLN A 243 3.03 1.27 -15.27
N ILE A 244 2.02 0.90 -14.48
CA ILE A 244 1.55 1.71 -13.36
C ILE A 244 1.66 0.88 -12.10
N TRP A 245 2.27 1.50 -11.09
CA TRP A 245 2.44 0.96 -9.75
C TRP A 245 1.65 1.83 -8.78
N VAL A 246 1.09 1.23 -7.73
CA VAL A 246 0.47 1.97 -6.63
C VAL A 246 1.16 1.68 -5.32
N ARG A 247 1.16 2.66 -4.44
CA ARG A 247 1.68 2.53 -3.07
C ARG A 247 0.72 3.18 -2.10
N GLN A 248 0.59 2.57 -0.93
CA GLN A 248 0.04 3.25 0.22
C GLN A 248 1.19 3.89 0.99
N ASN A 249 1.11 5.20 1.24
CA ASN A 249 1.87 5.80 2.31
C ASN A 249 1.34 5.24 3.62
N VAL A 250 2.03 4.23 4.18
CA VAL A 250 1.74 3.65 5.51
C VAL A 250 2.19 4.62 6.62
N SER A 251 1.93 5.91 6.44
CA SER A 251 2.23 6.99 7.38
C SER A 251 1.19 7.11 8.50
N LEU A 252 0.05 6.42 8.36
CA LEU A 252 -0.98 6.22 9.40
C LEU A 252 -1.56 4.79 9.34
N GLY A 253 -0.70 3.78 9.45
CA GLY A 253 -1.08 2.37 9.62
C GLY A 253 -0.92 1.89 11.06
N VAL A 254 -1.67 2.47 12.02
CA VAL A 254 -1.75 1.87 13.36
C VAL A 254 -2.69 0.69 13.30
N ASN A 255 -2.11 -0.46 12.98
CA ASN A 255 -2.76 -1.76 13.10
C ASN A 255 -3.40 -1.87 14.49
N ASP A 256 -4.66 -2.30 14.52
CA ASP A 256 -5.42 -2.59 15.73
C ASP A 256 -4.59 -3.48 16.69
N PHE A 257 -3.99 -2.86 17.71
CA PHE A 257 -3.00 -3.53 18.53
C PHE A 257 -3.66 -4.25 19.69
N ILE A 258 -3.80 -5.58 19.60
CA ILE A 258 -4.34 -6.42 20.68
C ILE A 258 -3.21 -6.86 21.62
N HIS A 259 -3.26 -6.43 22.88
CA HIS A 259 -2.46 -6.99 23.98
C HIS A 259 -3.39 -7.49 25.09
N GLY A 260 -3.52 -8.82 25.19
CA GLY A 260 -4.53 -9.44 26.06
C GLY A 260 -5.94 -9.03 25.62
N THR A 261 -6.61 -8.22 26.43
CA THR A 261 -7.97 -7.69 26.16
C THR A 261 -7.99 -6.19 25.83
N ILE A 262 -6.81 -5.58 25.62
CA ILE A 262 -6.66 -4.14 25.30
C ILE A 262 -6.32 -3.99 23.83
N GLU A 263 -7.10 -3.17 23.13
CA GLU A 263 -6.91 -2.81 21.72
C GLU A 263 -6.66 -1.29 21.60
N LEU A 264 -5.62 -0.90 20.86
CA LEU A 264 -5.34 0.51 20.53
C LEU A 264 -5.70 0.77 19.06
N LYS A 265 -6.72 1.63 18.83
CA LYS A 265 -7.14 2.10 17.51
C LYS A 265 -6.78 3.57 17.33
N LEU A 266 -6.03 3.93 16.29
CA LEU A 266 -5.75 5.33 15.95
C LEU A 266 -6.56 5.72 14.72
N SER A 267 -7.61 6.51 14.94
CA SER A 267 -8.50 7.02 13.90
C SER A 267 -7.95 8.34 13.33
N PRO A 268 -7.61 8.41 12.04
CA PRO A 268 -7.35 9.68 11.37
C PRO A 268 -8.62 10.53 11.41
N ASN A 269 -8.50 11.82 11.75
CA ASN A 269 -9.57 12.78 11.54
C ASN A 269 -9.30 13.54 10.23
N PRO A 270 -9.96 13.22 9.10
CA PRO A 270 -9.72 13.90 7.83
C PRO A 270 -10.12 15.37 7.82
N LEU A 271 -10.71 15.89 8.91
CA LEU A 271 -11.12 17.28 9.08
C LEU A 271 -10.29 18.02 10.15
N SER A 272 -9.18 17.45 10.64
CA SER A 272 -8.36 18.08 11.68
C SER A 272 -6.89 17.69 11.59
N VAL A 273 -6.00 18.57 12.07
CA VAL A 273 -4.59 18.23 12.33
C VAL A 273 -4.42 17.26 13.50
N ASN A 274 -5.47 17.04 14.31
CA ASN A 274 -5.45 16.15 15.46
C ASN A 274 -5.69 14.69 15.04
N ALA A 275 -4.95 13.77 15.66
CA ALA A 275 -5.23 12.33 15.59
C ALA A 275 -6.03 11.88 16.82
N GLU A 276 -6.95 10.94 16.65
CA GLU A 276 -7.74 10.39 17.73
C GLU A 276 -7.30 8.96 18.06
N LEU A 277 -6.82 8.74 19.28
CA LEU A 277 -6.43 7.43 19.79
C LEU A 277 -7.54 6.90 20.72
N THR A 278 -8.18 5.82 20.30
CA THR A 278 -9.20 5.10 21.08
C THR A 278 -8.60 3.83 21.66
N VAL A 279 -8.83 3.60 22.95
CA VAL A 279 -8.46 2.37 23.65
C VAL A 279 -9.72 1.56 23.91
N VAL A 280 -9.86 0.45 23.20
CA VAL A 280 -10.97 -0.49 23.37
C VAL A 280 -10.52 -1.57 24.36
N ASN A 281 -11.32 -1.87 25.38
CA ASN A 281 -11.03 -2.94 26.33
C ASN A 281 -12.33 -3.63 26.76
N ALA A 282 -12.38 -4.95 26.65
CA ALA A 282 -13.53 -5.77 27.00
C ALA A 282 -14.07 -5.59 28.43
N SER A 283 -13.25 -5.03 29.34
CA SER A 283 -13.61 -4.82 30.76
C SER A 283 -13.96 -3.37 31.14
N GLN A 284 -13.64 -2.37 30.30
CA GLN A 284 -13.71 -0.90 30.48
C GLN A 284 -13.07 -0.30 31.77
N ARG A 285 -13.25 -0.92 32.95
CA ARG A 285 -12.77 -0.49 34.28
C ARG A 285 -11.25 -0.26 34.39
N GLN A 286 -10.44 -0.92 33.56
CA GLN A 286 -8.98 -0.74 33.56
C GLN A 286 -8.52 0.59 32.93
N LEU A 287 -9.42 1.32 32.25
CA LEU A 287 -9.07 2.50 31.45
C LEU A 287 -9.40 3.85 32.12
N GLU A 288 -10.22 3.88 33.16
CA GLU A 288 -10.69 5.14 33.79
C GLU A 288 -9.57 6.02 34.40
N LYS A 289 -8.41 5.41 34.67
CA LYS A 289 -7.19 6.10 35.13
C LYS A 289 -6.01 5.95 34.18
N ALA A 290 -6.21 5.33 33.02
CA ALA A 290 -5.13 5.08 32.08
C ALA A 290 -4.70 6.38 31.40
N ARG A 291 -3.41 6.43 31.09
CA ARG A 291 -2.68 7.61 30.63
C ARG A 291 -1.75 7.21 29.50
N ILE A 292 -1.59 8.09 28.52
CA ILE A 292 -0.72 7.81 27.37
C ILE A 292 0.50 8.74 27.42
N ALA A 293 1.68 8.13 27.40
CA ALA A 293 2.96 8.82 27.44
C ALA A 293 3.82 8.42 26.23
N PHE A 294 4.45 9.41 25.61
CA PHE A 294 5.30 9.24 24.43
C PHE A 294 6.76 9.47 24.81
N TYR A 295 7.60 8.53 24.45
CA TYR A 295 9.05 8.57 24.65
C TYR A 295 9.75 8.53 23.29
N ASN A 296 10.93 9.13 23.17
CA ASN A 296 11.77 8.89 22.00
C ASN A 296 12.48 7.51 22.12
N MET A 297 13.23 7.12 21.09
CA MET A 297 14.00 5.87 21.09
C MET A 297 15.12 5.78 22.15
N THR A 298 15.48 6.89 22.83
CA THR A 298 16.41 6.88 23.97
C THR A 298 15.69 6.78 25.33
N GLY A 299 14.37 6.60 25.34
CA GLY A 299 13.57 6.44 26.56
C GLY A 299 13.25 7.73 27.30
N ILE A 300 13.55 8.89 26.71
CA ILE A 300 13.19 10.21 27.27
C ILE A 300 11.74 10.52 26.90
N GLN A 301 10.93 10.94 27.87
CA GLN A 301 9.57 11.38 27.60
C GLN A 301 9.59 12.71 26.83
N VAL A 302 8.90 12.76 25.69
CA VAL A 302 8.96 13.85 24.70
C VAL A 302 7.62 14.53 24.46
N PHE A 303 6.54 14.02 25.06
CA PHE A 303 5.23 14.66 25.01
C PHE A 303 4.54 14.55 26.39
N PRO A 304 3.77 15.56 26.84
CA PRO A 304 3.03 15.50 28.09
C PRO A 304 2.01 14.35 28.10
N VAL A 305 1.73 13.85 29.30
CA VAL A 305 0.88 12.67 29.48
C VAL A 305 -0.59 13.01 29.18
N ILE A 306 -1.15 12.41 28.14
CA ILE A 306 -2.53 12.66 27.72
C ILE A 306 -3.47 11.83 28.60
N THR A 307 -4.43 12.49 29.23
CA THR A 307 -5.50 11.83 30.00
C THR A 307 -6.75 11.76 29.13
N GLY A 308 -7.15 10.55 28.77
CA GLY A 308 -8.35 10.32 27.96
C GLY A 308 -9.64 10.44 28.78
N ARG A 309 -10.76 10.62 28.10
CA ARG A 309 -12.10 10.46 28.68
C ARG A 309 -12.77 9.26 28.00
N ASN A 310 -13.26 8.30 28.78
CA ASN A 310 -13.94 7.09 28.30
C ASN A 310 -13.11 6.29 27.26
N GLY A 311 -11.78 6.20 27.45
CA GLY A 311 -10.89 5.50 26.53
C GLY A 311 -10.50 6.28 25.26
N LYS A 312 -10.99 7.50 25.06
CA LYS A 312 -10.65 8.38 23.93
C LYS A 312 -9.61 9.42 24.33
N TYR A 313 -8.52 9.49 23.56
CA TYR A 313 -7.36 10.37 23.77
C TYR A 313 -7.13 11.19 22.49
N THR A 314 -7.11 12.52 22.61
CA THR A 314 -6.81 13.41 21.47
C THR A 314 -5.33 13.73 21.46
N ILE A 315 -4.65 13.48 20.35
CA ILE A 315 -3.25 13.84 20.13
C ILE A 315 -3.21 15.07 19.21
N ASP A 316 -2.70 16.19 19.72
CA ASP A 316 -2.31 17.30 18.88
C ASP A 316 -1.00 16.96 18.17
N LYS A 317 -1.10 16.77 16.85
CA LYS A 317 0.03 16.35 16.01
C LYS A 317 1.04 17.49 15.81
N GLY A 318 0.66 18.75 16.06
CA GLY A 318 1.49 19.93 15.87
C GLY A 318 2.70 20.04 16.81
N GLY A 319 2.81 19.18 17.83
CA GLY A 319 3.92 19.16 18.79
C GLY A 319 4.87 17.97 18.68
N LEU A 320 4.64 17.01 17.76
CA LEU A 320 5.53 15.87 17.56
C LEU A 320 6.32 16.04 16.26
N ALA A 321 7.65 16.00 16.36
CA ALA A 321 8.52 16.00 15.20
C ALA A 321 8.44 14.66 14.43
N PRO A 322 8.85 14.61 13.16
CA PRO A 322 9.07 13.35 12.45
C PRO A 322 10.09 12.47 13.19
N GLY A 323 9.77 11.19 13.40
CA GLY A 323 10.61 10.26 14.13
C GLY A 323 9.88 9.02 14.66
N ILE A 324 10.65 8.10 15.26
CA ILE A 324 10.11 6.92 15.94
C ILE A 324 10.00 7.21 17.43
N TYR A 325 8.82 6.90 17.98
CA TYR A 325 8.45 7.09 19.36
C TYR A 325 7.99 5.76 19.98
N LEU A 326 8.16 5.64 21.29
CA LEU A 326 7.61 4.57 22.10
C LEU A 326 6.37 5.12 22.83
N CYS A 327 5.21 4.56 22.52
CA CYS A 327 3.93 4.92 23.15
C CYS A 327 3.62 3.93 24.27
N ARG A 328 3.43 4.42 25.49
CA ARG A 328 3.04 3.58 26.65
C ARG A 328 1.66 3.98 27.15
N LEU A 329 0.79 2.99 27.31
CA LEU A 329 -0.40 3.08 28.15
C LEU A 329 0.02 2.74 29.58
N VAL A 330 -0.16 3.67 30.51
CA VAL A 330 0.25 3.52 31.92
C VAL A 330 -0.90 3.84 32.88
N ASN A 331 -0.87 3.26 34.07
CA ASN A 331 -1.74 3.64 35.19
C ASN A 331 -0.92 3.70 36.50
N GLU A 332 -1.60 3.85 37.64
CA GLU A 332 -0.99 3.90 38.98
C GLU A 332 -0.15 2.66 39.33
N ASN A 333 -0.37 1.52 38.65
CA ASN A 333 0.31 0.24 38.89
C ASN A 333 1.45 -0.04 37.88
N GLY A 334 1.70 0.85 36.91
CA GLY A 334 2.78 0.72 35.92
C GLY A 334 2.30 0.69 34.47
N ILE A 335 3.05 0.00 33.61
CA ILE A 335 2.79 -0.09 32.17
C ILE A 335 1.72 -1.16 31.92
N LEU A 336 0.63 -0.77 31.25
CA LEU A 336 -0.44 -1.66 30.80
C LEU A 336 -0.20 -2.17 29.37
N ALA A 337 0.40 -1.35 28.51
CA ALA A 337 0.80 -1.70 27.16
C ALA A 337 1.92 -0.77 26.67
N GLU A 338 2.76 -1.26 25.76
CA GLU A 338 3.82 -0.51 25.09
C GLU A 338 3.81 -0.84 23.60
N THR A 339 3.98 0.17 22.75
CA THR A 339 4.08 -0.01 21.28
C THR A 339 4.99 1.06 20.67
N ARG A 340 5.39 0.87 19.41
CA ARG A 340 6.11 1.89 18.62
C ARG A 340 5.12 2.68 17.78
N MET A 341 5.29 4.00 17.77
CA MET A 341 4.55 4.94 16.92
C MET A 341 5.57 5.64 16.02
N ILE A 342 5.29 5.72 14.72
CA ILE A 342 6.10 6.49 13.78
C ILE A 342 5.31 7.75 13.45
N VAL A 343 5.97 8.91 13.60
CA VAL A 343 5.48 10.21 13.13
C VAL A 343 6.28 10.56 11.89
N HIS A 344 5.60 10.98 10.83
CA HIS A 344 6.19 11.42 9.58
C HIS A 344 6.05 12.93 9.43
#